data_AF-A0A8H4Q6K5-F1
#
_entry.id   AF-A0A8H4Q6K5-F1
#
_cell.length_a   1.000
_cell.length_b   1.000
_cell.length_c   1.000
_cell.angle_alpha   90.00
_cell.angle_beta   90.00
_cell.angle_gamma   90.00
#
_symmetry.space_group_name_H-M   'P 1'
#
loop_
_entity.id
_entity.type
_entity.pdbx_description
1 polymer ?
#
loop_
_entity_poly.entity_id
_entity_poly.type
_entity_poly.pdbx_seq_one_letter_code
_entity_poly.pdbx_strand_id
1 'polypeptide(L)'
;MALRTLKIGLIPGDGIGKEIIPTGRRILEALPNSAKLKFEFINLKAGFEVFEETGTALPETTLQALRDYCHGALFGAVSSPTRAVRGYSSPIVDLRKRLDLYANIRPVKNVHTEPKAIDMVIVRENTEDLYIKEERTFDGPQGKIAEATKRISELACFRIGSIAGEIAMRRHENRLRRALIKAKAPRVTITHKSNVLTQTDGLFRQIVEQTLNDEKFATVEIEEQIVDSMVYKLFRQPQNYDVIVAPNLYGDILSDGAAALCS
;
A
#
# COMPACT_ATOMS: atom_id res chain seq x y z
N MET A 1 -5.92 28.46 -16.88
CA MET A 1 -5.57 27.77 -15.61
C MET A 1 -4.09 27.92 -15.36
N ALA A 2 -3.73 28.42 -14.17
CA ALA A 2 -2.36 28.75 -13.76
C ALA A 2 -1.51 27.49 -13.52
N LEU A 3 -0.18 27.66 -13.59
CA LEU A 3 0.80 26.63 -13.20
C LEU A 3 0.62 26.27 -11.72
N ARG A 4 0.56 24.97 -11.42
CA ARG A 4 0.54 24.47 -10.04
C ARG A 4 1.93 24.02 -9.64
N THR A 5 2.48 24.60 -8.57
CA THR A 5 3.76 24.17 -7.99
C THR A 5 3.52 23.12 -6.91
N LEU A 6 4.20 21.97 -7.01
CA LEU A 6 4.18 20.90 -6.03
C LEU A 6 5.53 20.80 -5.31
N LYS A 7 5.53 20.95 -3.99
CA LYS A 7 6.69 20.68 -3.13
C LYS A 7 6.76 19.21 -2.77
N ILE A 8 7.84 18.53 -3.14
CA ILE A 8 8.04 17.10 -2.98
C ILE A 8 9.23 16.83 -2.06
N GLY A 9 9.00 16.12 -0.95
CA GLY A 9 10.06 15.61 -0.10
C GLY A 9 10.79 14.45 -0.78
N LEU A 10 12.11 14.53 -0.92
CA LEU A 10 12.94 13.46 -1.45
C LEU A 10 13.64 12.77 -0.29
N ILE A 11 13.34 11.49 -0.07
CA ILE A 11 13.92 10.66 0.98
C ILE A 11 14.61 9.48 0.30
N PRO A 12 15.90 9.62 -0.10
CA PRO A 12 16.65 8.55 -0.75
C PRO A 12 16.66 7.26 0.06
N GLY A 13 16.80 7.36 1.38
CA GLY A 13 17.03 6.20 2.21
C GLY A 13 18.43 5.63 2.02
N ASP A 14 18.53 4.31 2.03
CA ASP A 14 19.77 3.55 1.98
C ASP A 14 19.96 2.87 0.60
N GLY A 15 21.20 2.47 0.29
CA GLY A 15 21.53 1.67 -0.89
C GLY A 15 21.03 2.27 -2.22
N ILE A 16 20.37 1.44 -3.05
CA ILE A 16 19.86 1.83 -4.38
C ILE A 16 18.88 3.01 -4.34
N GLY A 17 18.29 3.31 -3.18
CA GLY A 17 17.44 4.48 -2.97
C GLY A 17 18.12 5.79 -3.38
N LYS A 18 19.44 5.87 -3.18
CA LYS A 18 20.30 7.00 -3.57
C LYS A 18 20.51 7.13 -5.08
N GLU A 19 20.22 6.10 -5.86
CA GLU A 19 20.33 6.11 -7.33
C GLU A 19 18.97 6.35 -7.99
N ILE A 20 17.91 5.70 -7.48
CA ILE A 20 16.58 5.77 -8.07
C ILE A 20 15.85 7.09 -7.77
N ILE A 21 16.06 7.70 -6.60
CA ILE A 21 15.39 8.96 -6.24
C ILE A 21 15.88 10.15 -7.09
N PRO A 22 17.20 10.34 -7.33
CA PRO A 22 17.66 11.34 -8.29
C PRO A 22 17.12 11.12 -9.71
N THR A 23 16.97 9.86 -10.12
CA THR A 23 16.38 9.52 -11.43
C THR A 23 14.90 9.91 -11.49
N GLY A 24 14.12 9.60 -10.45
CA GLY A 24 12.73 10.05 -10.32
C GLY A 24 12.59 11.57 -10.34
N ARG A 25 13.49 12.29 -9.66
CA ARG A 25 13.55 13.76 -9.71
C ARG A 25 13.74 14.27 -11.15
N ARG A 26 14.70 13.71 -11.89
CA ARG A 26 14.96 14.10 -13.29
C ARG A 26 13.74 13.90 -14.18
N ILE A 27 12.96 12.83 -13.98
CA ILE A 27 11.72 12.58 -14.72
C ILE A 27 10.68 13.67 -14.41
N LEU A 28 10.50 14.04 -13.14
CA LEU A 28 9.57 15.09 -12.74
C LEU A 28 9.97 16.48 -13.29
N GLU A 29 11.26 16.78 -13.29
CA GLU A 29 11.81 18.02 -13.88
C GLU A 29 11.66 18.07 -15.40
N ALA A 30 11.65 16.92 -16.08
CA ALA A 30 11.52 16.80 -17.53
C ALA A 30 10.06 16.78 -18.03
N LEU A 31 9.06 16.90 -17.15
CA LEU A 31 7.66 16.91 -17.56
C LEU A 31 7.36 18.11 -18.49
N PRO A 32 6.57 17.91 -19.55
CA PRO A 32 6.31 18.97 -20.53
C PRO A 32 5.48 20.09 -19.91
N ASN A 33 5.71 21.33 -20.35
CA ASN A 33 4.95 22.50 -19.90
C ASN A 33 3.42 22.36 -20.11
N SER A 34 3.00 21.52 -21.06
CA SER A 34 1.58 21.19 -21.28
C SER A 34 0.92 20.52 -20.08
N ALA A 35 1.69 19.85 -19.20
CA ALA A 35 1.21 19.29 -17.95
C ALA A 35 0.87 20.37 -16.90
N LYS A 36 1.36 21.61 -17.08
CA LYS A 36 1.13 22.77 -16.18
C LYS A 36 1.50 22.51 -14.72
N LEU A 37 2.49 21.64 -14.51
CA LEU A 37 3.03 21.28 -13.21
C LEU A 37 4.48 21.76 -13.10
N LYS A 38 4.82 22.37 -11.96
CA LYS A 38 6.20 22.69 -11.57
C LYS A 38 6.51 21.96 -10.26
N PHE A 39 7.75 21.52 -10.09
CA PHE A 39 8.18 20.83 -8.88
C PHE A 39 9.25 21.61 -8.14
N GLU A 40 9.12 21.63 -6.82
CA GLU A 40 10.14 22.08 -5.88
C GLU A 40 10.49 20.89 -4.98
N PHE A 41 11.77 20.72 -4.65
CA PHE A 41 12.23 19.54 -3.93
C PHE A 41 12.85 19.91 -2.60
N ILE A 42 12.53 19.12 -1.56
CA ILE A 42 13.12 19.23 -0.23
C ILE A 42 13.86 17.92 0.02
N ASN A 43 15.18 17.97 0.18
CA ASN A 43 15.97 16.77 0.49
C ASN A 43 15.82 16.45 1.98
N LEU A 44 15.46 15.22 2.28
CA LEU A 44 15.14 14.74 3.62
C LEU A 44 15.90 13.45 3.90
N LYS A 45 16.14 13.17 5.19
CA LYS A 45 16.89 12.02 5.66
C LYS A 45 15.99 11.07 6.43
N ALA A 46 16.04 9.79 6.10
CA ALA A 46 15.53 8.69 6.92
C ALA A 46 16.24 7.41 6.45
N GLY A 47 16.40 6.41 7.29
CA GLY A 47 17.05 5.15 6.90
C GLY A 47 17.89 4.53 8.01
N PHE A 48 18.46 3.37 7.72
CA PHE A 48 19.35 2.69 8.64
C PHE A 48 20.69 3.43 8.77
N GLU A 49 21.23 3.96 7.68
CA GLU A 49 22.48 4.75 7.75
C GLU A 49 22.30 6.01 8.62
N VAL A 50 21.13 6.65 8.54
CA VAL A 50 20.77 7.79 9.40
C VAL A 50 20.71 7.37 10.87
N PHE A 51 20.19 6.17 11.15
CA PHE A 51 20.20 5.60 12.50
C PHE A 51 21.62 5.36 13.01
N GLU A 52 22.53 4.85 12.17
CA GLU A 52 23.93 4.65 12.55
C GLU A 52 24.65 5.97 12.87
N GLU A 53 24.35 7.04 12.13
CA GLU A 53 24.94 8.37 12.33
C GLU A 53 24.35 9.11 13.54
N THR A 54 23.03 9.07 13.73
CA THR A 54 22.32 9.98 14.64
C THR A 54 21.53 9.27 15.75
N GLY A 55 21.53 7.94 15.79
CA GLY A 55 20.74 7.15 16.73
C GLY A 55 19.22 7.15 16.46
N THR A 56 18.76 7.75 15.35
CA THR A 56 17.34 7.76 14.95
C THR A 56 17.18 7.47 13.47
N ALA A 57 16.33 6.50 13.12
CA ALA A 57 16.08 6.14 11.72
C ALA A 57 15.16 7.14 11.01
N LEU A 58 14.32 7.86 11.76
CA LEU A 58 13.41 8.88 11.27
C LEU A 58 13.56 10.16 12.10
N PRO A 59 14.43 11.09 11.68
CA PRO A 59 14.56 12.39 12.32
C PRO A 59 13.22 13.14 12.38
N GLU A 60 12.91 13.78 13.52
CA GLU A 60 11.68 14.56 13.68
C GLU A 60 11.64 15.75 12.70
N THR A 61 12.81 16.31 12.34
CA THR A 61 12.94 17.34 11.30
C THR A 61 12.43 16.87 9.94
N THR A 62 12.60 15.60 9.61
CA THR A 62 12.08 15.01 8.37
C THR A 62 10.55 14.95 8.41
N LEU A 63 9.99 14.49 9.53
CA LEU A 63 8.54 14.42 9.69
C LEU A 63 7.89 15.81 9.66
N GLN A 64 8.50 16.78 10.35
CA GLN A 64 8.03 18.16 10.36
C GLN A 64 8.06 18.76 8.95
N ALA A 65 9.16 18.58 8.21
CA ALA A 65 9.27 19.10 6.86
C ALA A 65 8.25 18.49 5.89
N LEU A 66 7.93 17.19 6.06
CA LEU A 66 6.88 16.52 5.29
C LEU A 66 5.49 17.10 5.57
N ARG A 67 5.19 17.40 6.84
CA ARG A 67 3.88 17.96 7.24
C ARG A 67 3.71 19.42 6.84
N ASP A 68 4.73 20.23 7.09
CA ASP A 68 4.59 21.68 7.05
C ASP A 68 4.88 22.25 5.64
N TYR A 69 5.69 21.55 4.84
CA TYR A 69 6.22 22.10 3.59
C TYR A 69 6.01 21.23 2.35
N CYS A 70 5.59 19.97 2.48
CA CYS A 70 5.45 19.06 1.34
C CYS A 70 3.99 18.77 0.99
N HIS A 71 3.71 18.67 -0.31
CA HIS A 71 2.44 18.14 -0.82
C HIS A 71 2.49 16.63 -1.06
N GLY A 72 3.69 16.05 -1.11
CA GLY A 72 3.94 14.63 -1.31
C GLY A 72 5.41 14.31 -1.10
N ALA A 73 5.77 13.03 -1.14
CA ALA A 73 7.14 12.60 -0.99
C ALA A 73 7.48 11.41 -1.89
N LEU A 74 8.74 11.33 -2.30
CA LEU A 74 9.34 10.16 -2.90
C LEU A 74 10.29 9.53 -1.89
N PHE A 75 10.01 8.28 -1.55
CA PHE A 75 10.80 7.47 -0.63
C PHE A 75 11.50 6.36 -1.41
N GLY A 76 12.81 6.23 -1.25
CA GLY A 76 13.61 5.19 -1.90
C GLY A 76 13.49 3.85 -1.18
N ALA A 77 14.61 3.36 -0.65
CA ALA A 77 14.68 2.07 0.02
C ALA A 77 15.29 2.22 1.42
N VAL A 78 15.02 1.28 2.31
CA VAL A 78 15.67 1.22 3.64
C VAL A 78 16.24 -0.17 3.85
N SER A 79 17.49 -0.21 4.31
CA SER A 79 18.19 -1.44 4.67
C SER A 79 17.73 -1.90 6.05
N SER A 80 16.59 -2.58 6.10
CA SER A 80 16.05 -3.06 7.37
C SER A 80 16.93 -4.18 7.96
N PRO A 81 17.37 -4.07 9.23
CA PRO A 81 18.20 -5.08 9.85
C PRO A 81 17.42 -6.40 10.01
N THR A 82 18.11 -7.53 9.83
CA THR A 82 17.52 -8.87 9.92
C THR A 82 17.27 -9.35 11.35
N ARG A 83 17.81 -8.63 12.34
CA ARG A 83 17.62 -8.87 13.77
C ARG A 83 17.19 -7.59 14.45
N ALA A 84 16.50 -7.73 15.59
CA ALA A 84 16.13 -6.57 16.39
C ALA A 84 17.39 -5.81 16.84
N VAL A 85 17.45 -4.53 16.48
CA VAL A 85 18.50 -3.60 16.91
C VAL A 85 17.89 -2.67 17.95
N ARG A 86 18.51 -2.58 19.12
CA ARG A 86 18.01 -1.74 20.22
C ARG A 86 17.96 -0.28 19.77
N GLY A 87 16.79 0.35 19.89
CA GLY A 87 16.57 1.75 19.52
C GLY A 87 16.20 1.97 18.05
N TYR A 88 16.25 0.93 17.21
CA TYR A 88 15.82 1.02 15.81
C TYR A 88 14.35 0.64 15.66
N SER A 89 13.58 1.51 15.01
CA SER A 89 12.27 1.22 14.43
C SER A 89 12.32 1.49 12.93
N SER A 90 11.51 0.76 12.17
CA SER A 90 11.45 0.94 10.72
C SER A 90 10.91 2.34 10.39
N PRO A 91 11.70 3.20 9.71
CA PRO A 91 11.29 4.58 9.48
C PRO A 91 10.11 4.68 8.52
N ILE A 92 9.95 3.73 7.58
CA ILE A 92 8.79 3.70 6.67
C ILE A 92 7.49 3.34 7.41
N VAL A 93 7.55 2.40 8.36
CA VAL A 93 6.39 2.03 9.19
C VAL A 93 5.98 3.21 10.07
N ASP A 94 6.96 3.86 10.71
CA ASP A 94 6.70 5.01 11.58
C ASP A 94 6.18 6.21 10.78
N LEU A 95 6.75 6.49 9.60
CA LEU A 95 6.30 7.55 8.71
C LEU A 95 4.85 7.34 8.27
N ARG A 96 4.48 6.11 7.87
CA ARG A 96 3.10 5.76 7.50
C ARG A 96 2.12 6.00 8.64
N LYS A 97 2.45 5.55 9.85
CA LYS A 97 1.60 5.75 11.03
C LYS A 97 1.47 7.23 11.39
N ARG A 98 2.59 7.96 11.46
CA ARG A 98 2.61 9.37 11.88
C ARG A 98 2.01 10.34 10.86
N LEU A 99 1.96 9.97 9.58
CA LEU A 99 1.32 10.75 8.52
C LEU A 99 -0.07 10.20 8.11
N ASP A 100 -0.61 9.23 8.86
CA ASP A 100 -1.90 8.59 8.56
C ASP A 100 -2.01 8.09 7.11
N LEU A 101 -0.92 7.51 6.58
CA LEU A 101 -0.86 6.92 5.23
C LEU A 101 -1.47 5.52 5.24
N TYR A 102 -2.78 5.48 5.44
CA TYR A 102 -3.53 4.27 5.77
C TYR A 102 -3.65 3.24 4.65
N ALA A 103 -3.44 3.65 3.40
CA ALA A 103 -3.57 2.76 2.24
C ALA A 103 -2.22 2.57 1.55
N ASN A 104 -1.80 1.31 1.39
CA ASN A 104 -0.71 0.93 0.51
C ASN A 104 -1.31 0.45 -0.82
N ILE A 105 -1.08 1.22 -1.89
CA ILE A 105 -1.63 0.96 -3.23
C ILE A 105 -0.51 0.41 -4.12
N ARG A 106 -0.64 -0.85 -4.57
CA ARG A 106 0.36 -1.53 -5.40
C ARG A 106 -0.26 -2.00 -6.71
N PRO A 107 -0.12 -1.21 -7.80
CA PRO A 107 -0.46 -1.67 -9.14
C PRO A 107 0.50 -2.78 -9.59
N VAL A 108 -0.05 -3.85 -10.13
CA VAL A 108 0.70 -4.97 -10.71
C VAL A 108 0.22 -5.12 -12.14
N LYS A 109 1.12 -4.80 -13.08
CA LYS A 109 0.80 -4.77 -14.50
C LYS A 109 2.00 -5.22 -15.31
N ASN A 110 1.83 -6.26 -16.13
CA ASN A 110 2.86 -6.66 -17.07
C ASN A 110 2.85 -5.77 -18.32
N VAL A 111 4.03 -5.59 -18.91
CA VAL A 111 4.23 -4.88 -20.18
C VAL A 111 4.02 -5.88 -21.32
N HIS A 112 3.39 -5.45 -22.41
CA HIS A 112 2.90 -6.33 -23.49
C HIS A 112 3.98 -7.29 -24.01
N THR A 113 3.84 -8.59 -23.74
CA THR A 113 4.50 -9.75 -24.40
C THR A 113 4.13 -11.12 -23.81
N GLU A 114 3.40 -11.19 -22.69
CA GLU A 114 3.12 -12.45 -22.01
C GLU A 114 1.75 -13.09 -22.36
N PRO A 115 1.62 -14.43 -22.23
CA PRO A 115 0.38 -15.14 -22.55
C PRO A 115 -0.81 -14.83 -21.62
N LYS A 116 -0.58 -14.25 -20.43
CA LYS A 116 -1.63 -13.80 -19.51
C LYS A 116 -1.46 -12.32 -19.23
N ALA A 117 -2.42 -11.49 -19.66
CA ALA A 117 -2.42 -10.07 -19.33
C ALA A 117 -2.73 -9.87 -17.85
N ILE A 118 -1.80 -9.26 -17.12
CA ILE A 118 -1.95 -8.89 -15.70
C ILE A 118 -2.14 -7.39 -15.65
N ASP A 119 -3.26 -6.94 -15.09
CA ASP A 119 -3.52 -5.54 -14.80
C ASP A 119 -4.46 -5.47 -13.60
N MET A 120 -3.89 -5.46 -12.40
CA MET A 120 -4.62 -5.39 -11.14
C MET A 120 -4.01 -4.35 -10.19
N VAL A 121 -4.75 -3.98 -9.15
CA VAL A 121 -4.26 -3.14 -8.05
C VAL A 121 -4.57 -3.80 -6.73
N ILE A 122 -3.55 -3.96 -5.88
CA ILE A 122 -3.72 -4.40 -4.51
C ILE A 122 -3.80 -3.17 -3.62
N VAL A 123 -4.88 -3.09 -2.84
CA VAL A 123 -5.24 -2.02 -1.91
C VAL A 123 -5.15 -2.61 -0.51
N ARG A 124 -3.99 -2.42 0.11
CA ARG A 124 -3.66 -2.96 1.43
C ARG A 124 -3.96 -1.93 2.51
N GLU A 125 -4.76 -2.32 3.51
CA GLU A 125 -4.87 -1.59 4.78
C GLU A 125 -3.49 -1.60 5.47
N ASN A 126 -3.02 -0.47 5.99
CA ASN A 126 -1.60 -0.30 6.32
C ASN A 126 -1.37 0.35 7.71
N THR A 127 -2.35 0.30 8.60
CA THR A 127 -2.31 0.93 9.93
C THR A 127 -2.43 -0.06 11.10
N GLU A 128 -3.17 -1.15 10.93
CA GLU A 128 -3.56 -2.07 12.01
C GLU A 128 -3.24 -3.55 11.66
N ASP A 129 -4.09 -4.51 12.03
CA ASP A 129 -3.84 -5.95 12.03
C ASP A 129 -2.73 -6.33 13.04
N LEU A 130 -1.99 -7.41 12.81
CA LEU A 130 -0.80 -7.77 13.59
C LEU A 130 0.30 -6.67 13.59
N TYR A 131 0.22 -5.66 12.71
CA TYR A 131 1.21 -4.57 12.63
C TYR A 131 1.07 -3.52 13.75
N ILE A 132 0.12 -3.69 14.66
CA ILE A 132 0.08 -2.96 15.93
C ILE A 132 1.22 -3.39 16.87
N LYS A 133 1.83 -4.57 16.65
CA LYS A 133 2.98 -5.10 17.42
C LYS A 133 2.71 -5.20 18.94
N GLU A 134 1.48 -5.57 19.29
CA GLU A 134 1.12 -5.90 20.66
C GLU A 134 1.36 -7.38 20.89
N GLU A 135 2.55 -7.70 21.37
CA GLU A 135 3.03 -9.06 21.56
C GLU A 135 3.54 -9.26 22.99
N ARG A 136 3.34 -10.46 23.53
CA ARG A 136 3.89 -10.85 24.84
C ARG A 136 4.38 -12.28 24.82
N THR A 137 5.41 -12.57 25.61
CA THR A 137 5.91 -13.92 25.85
C THR A 137 5.97 -14.16 27.35
N PHE A 138 5.45 -15.30 27.79
CA PHE A 138 5.41 -15.69 29.20
C PHE A 138 5.58 -17.20 29.36
N ASP A 139 5.96 -17.66 30.54
CA ASP A 139 6.08 -19.08 30.86
C ASP A 139 4.71 -19.66 31.20
N GLY A 140 4.31 -20.70 30.47
CA GLY A 140 3.09 -21.47 30.71
C GLY A 140 3.39 -22.87 31.26
N PRO A 141 2.34 -23.66 31.57
CA PRO A 141 2.50 -24.99 32.18
C PRO A 141 3.31 -26.00 31.35
N GLN A 142 3.39 -25.79 30.03
CA GLN A 142 4.07 -26.67 29.07
C GLN A 142 5.26 -25.99 28.37
N GLY A 143 5.75 -24.87 28.91
CA GLY A 143 6.83 -24.07 28.32
C GLY A 143 6.38 -22.67 27.91
N LYS A 144 7.20 -21.99 27.11
CA LYS A 144 6.95 -20.60 26.71
C LYS A 144 5.74 -20.48 25.79
N ILE A 145 4.87 -19.52 26.09
CA ILE A 145 3.73 -19.14 25.26
C ILE A 145 4.00 -17.73 24.75
N ALA A 146 3.76 -17.51 23.46
CA ALA A 146 3.78 -16.19 22.84
C ALA A 146 2.41 -15.88 22.25
N GLU A 147 1.94 -14.66 22.48
CA GLU A 147 0.65 -14.18 21.99
C GLU A 147 0.84 -12.85 21.25
N ALA A 148 0.04 -12.65 20.22
CA ALA A 148 -0.02 -11.41 19.45
C ALA A 148 -1.47 -10.99 19.24
N THR A 149 -1.75 -9.70 19.32
CA THR A 149 -3.08 -9.15 19.08
C THR A 149 -3.25 -8.81 17.60
N LYS A 150 -4.27 -9.38 16.95
CA LYS A 150 -4.77 -8.92 15.65
C LYS A 150 -5.93 -7.94 15.88
N ARG A 151 -5.74 -6.67 15.50
CA ARG A 151 -6.78 -5.63 15.61
C ARG A 151 -7.31 -5.26 14.24
N ILE A 152 -8.64 -5.26 14.11
CA ILE A 152 -9.36 -4.75 12.96
C ILE A 152 -10.38 -3.74 13.47
N SER A 153 -10.45 -2.56 12.87
CA SER A 153 -11.35 -1.47 13.26
C SER A 153 -12.25 -1.04 12.11
N GLU A 154 -13.50 -0.71 12.44
CA GLU A 154 -14.50 -0.27 11.47
C GLU A 154 -14.05 0.94 10.64
N LEU A 155 -13.43 1.94 11.26
CA LEU A 155 -12.95 3.13 10.55
C LEU A 155 -11.87 2.80 9.51
N ALA A 156 -10.91 1.93 9.86
CA ALA A 156 -9.86 1.53 8.92
C ALA A 156 -10.45 0.73 7.75
N CYS A 157 -11.38 -0.19 8.04
CA CYS A 157 -12.12 -0.97 7.03
C CYS A 157 -12.92 -0.07 6.08
N PHE A 158 -13.64 0.93 6.62
CA PHE A 158 -14.41 1.88 5.82
C PHE A 158 -13.49 2.70 4.89
N ARG A 159 -12.39 3.23 5.42
CA ARG A 159 -11.43 4.04 4.63
C ARG A 159 -10.78 3.21 3.52
N ILE A 160 -10.38 1.97 3.81
CA ILE A 160 -9.72 1.11 2.82
C ILE A 160 -10.71 0.59 1.76
N GLY A 161 -11.95 0.28 2.15
CA GLY A 161 -13.03 -0.07 1.22
C GLY A 161 -13.38 1.09 0.29
N SER A 162 -13.47 2.31 0.83
CA SER A 162 -13.77 3.52 0.06
C SER A 162 -12.73 3.77 -1.02
N ILE A 163 -11.43 3.73 -0.67
CA ILE A 163 -10.37 3.97 -1.67
C ILE A 163 -10.27 2.82 -2.69
N ALA A 164 -10.59 1.58 -2.30
CA ALA A 164 -10.67 0.46 -3.24
C ALA A 164 -11.77 0.67 -4.29
N GLY A 165 -12.97 1.08 -3.87
CA GLY A 165 -14.07 1.44 -4.75
C GLY A 165 -13.72 2.61 -5.69
N GLU A 166 -13.11 3.67 -5.15
CA GLU A 166 -12.65 4.82 -5.96
C GLU A 166 -11.62 4.41 -7.03
N ILE A 167 -10.67 3.54 -6.67
CA ILE A 167 -9.67 3.03 -7.61
C ILE A 167 -10.33 2.19 -8.70
N ALA A 168 -11.30 1.33 -8.34
CA ALA A 168 -12.05 0.52 -9.30
C ALA A 168 -12.80 1.41 -10.31
N MET A 169 -13.53 2.41 -9.82
CA MET A 169 -14.24 3.39 -10.66
C MET A 169 -13.28 4.14 -11.59
N ARG A 170 -12.18 4.70 -11.07
CA ARG A 170 -11.18 5.41 -11.88
C ARG A 170 -10.55 4.51 -12.96
N ARG A 171 -10.30 3.24 -12.64
CA ARG A 171 -9.79 2.26 -13.61
C ARG A 171 -10.81 2.00 -14.71
N HIS A 172 -12.08 1.83 -14.36
CA HIS A 172 -13.15 1.65 -15.32
C HIS A 172 -13.34 2.88 -16.23
N GLU A 173 -13.39 4.09 -15.67
CA GLU A 173 -13.45 5.33 -16.46
C GLU A 173 -12.29 5.46 -17.45
N ASN A 174 -11.07 5.11 -17.02
CA ASN A 174 -9.91 5.12 -17.91
C ASN A 174 -10.02 4.10 -19.06
N ARG A 175 -10.66 2.94 -18.82
CA ARG A 175 -10.93 1.94 -19.88
C ARG A 175 -11.96 2.47 -20.87
N LEU A 176 -13.03 3.11 -20.38
CA LEU A 176 -14.07 3.72 -21.22
C LEU A 176 -13.49 4.84 -22.10
N ARG A 177 -12.68 5.74 -21.53
CA ARG A 177 -12.04 6.84 -22.27
C ARG A 177 -11.10 6.37 -23.39
N ARG A 178 -10.51 5.18 -23.23
CA ARG A 178 -9.63 4.57 -24.24
C ARG A 178 -10.38 3.80 -25.32
N ALA A 179 -11.73 3.87 -25.34
CA ALA A 179 -12.59 3.18 -26.30
C ALA A 179 -12.30 1.67 -26.42
N LEU A 180 -11.94 1.02 -25.30
CA LEU A 180 -11.73 -0.42 -25.29
C LEU A 180 -13.08 -1.12 -25.52
N ILE A 181 -13.22 -1.75 -26.69
CA ILE A 181 -14.46 -2.29 -27.31
C ILE A 181 -15.20 -3.31 -26.39
N LYS A 182 -14.54 -3.79 -25.33
CA LYS A 182 -15.11 -4.63 -24.25
C LYS A 182 -14.55 -4.19 -22.89
N ALA A 183 -14.88 -2.98 -22.43
CA ALA A 183 -14.44 -2.51 -21.12
C ALA A 183 -14.98 -3.44 -20.02
N LYS A 184 -14.07 -4.16 -19.35
CA LYS A 184 -14.38 -5.01 -18.19
C LYS A 184 -15.05 -4.14 -17.11
N ALA A 185 -16.15 -4.63 -16.54
CA ALA A 185 -16.81 -4.02 -15.39
C ALA A 185 -15.78 -3.82 -14.25
N PRO A 186 -15.84 -2.72 -13.50
CA PRO A 186 -14.99 -2.55 -12.33
C PRO A 186 -15.31 -3.65 -11.32
N ARG A 187 -14.29 -4.23 -10.71
CA ARG A 187 -14.48 -5.26 -9.67
C ARG A 187 -13.57 -5.04 -8.49
N VAL A 188 -14.10 -5.22 -7.28
CA VAL A 188 -13.35 -5.25 -6.03
C VAL A 188 -13.49 -6.63 -5.40
N THR A 189 -12.35 -7.31 -5.20
CA THR A 189 -12.27 -8.59 -4.48
C THR A 189 -11.83 -8.35 -3.04
N ILE A 190 -12.72 -8.62 -2.08
CA ILE A 190 -12.48 -8.53 -0.64
C ILE A 190 -11.77 -9.80 -0.18
N THR A 191 -10.53 -9.67 0.29
CA THR A 191 -9.74 -10.82 0.76
C THR A 191 -9.86 -10.99 2.28
N HIS A 192 -10.17 -12.21 2.73
CA HIS A 192 -10.38 -12.50 4.15
C HIS A 192 -10.03 -13.96 4.52
N LYS A 193 -10.13 -14.33 5.80
CA LYS A 193 -10.05 -15.71 6.31
C LYS A 193 -11.15 -15.96 7.35
N SER A 194 -12.37 -15.48 7.08
CA SER A 194 -13.49 -15.55 8.05
C SER A 194 -13.92 -16.98 8.41
N ASN A 195 -13.48 -18.00 7.67
CA ASN A 195 -13.68 -19.40 8.05
C ASN A 195 -12.83 -19.84 9.26
N VAL A 196 -11.82 -19.04 9.62
CA VAL A 196 -10.97 -19.23 10.81
C VAL A 196 -11.13 -18.04 11.76
N LEU A 197 -10.99 -16.82 11.23
CA LEU A 197 -11.08 -15.57 11.97
C LEU A 197 -12.46 -14.94 11.82
N THR A 198 -13.46 -15.58 12.43
CA THR A 198 -14.88 -15.21 12.26
C THR A 198 -15.17 -13.77 12.66
N GLN A 199 -14.53 -13.25 13.71
CA GLN A 199 -14.79 -11.91 14.25
C GLN A 199 -13.99 -10.83 13.52
N THR A 200 -12.66 -10.94 13.49
CA THR A 200 -11.79 -9.88 12.93
C THR A 200 -11.95 -9.77 11.41
N ASP A 201 -11.84 -10.88 10.69
CA ASP A 201 -12.02 -10.88 9.24
C ASP A 201 -13.51 -10.79 8.84
N GLY A 202 -14.42 -11.20 9.72
CA GLY A 202 -15.86 -10.95 9.56
C GLY A 202 -16.20 -9.46 9.57
N LEU A 203 -15.66 -8.71 10.54
CA LEU A 203 -15.82 -7.26 10.61
C LEU A 203 -15.23 -6.57 9.39
N PHE A 204 -13.99 -6.93 8.99
CA PHE A 204 -13.36 -6.37 7.80
C PHE A 204 -14.24 -6.54 6.56
N ARG A 205 -14.69 -7.77 6.34
CA ARG A 205 -15.53 -8.14 5.20
C ARG A 205 -16.84 -7.37 5.19
N GLN A 206 -17.56 -7.37 6.30
CA GLN A 206 -18.85 -6.70 6.43
C GLN A 206 -18.75 -5.20 6.15
N ILE A 207 -17.78 -4.49 6.76
CA ILE A 207 -17.67 -3.04 6.61
C ILE A 207 -17.22 -2.66 5.20
N VAL A 208 -16.28 -3.41 4.61
CA VAL A 208 -15.83 -3.16 3.23
C VAL A 208 -16.96 -3.42 2.24
N GLU A 209 -17.71 -4.50 2.39
CA GLU A 209 -18.88 -4.80 1.55
C GLU A 209 -19.95 -3.70 1.69
N GLN A 210 -20.30 -3.30 2.91
CA GLN A 210 -21.23 -2.19 3.17
C GLN A 210 -20.76 -0.89 2.50
N THR A 211 -19.47 -0.59 2.59
CA THR A 211 -18.87 0.60 1.96
C THR A 211 -19.00 0.55 0.44
N LEU A 212 -18.80 -0.61 -0.18
CA LEU A 212 -18.88 -0.81 -1.63
C LEU A 212 -20.32 -0.85 -2.16
N ASN A 213 -21.31 -1.06 -1.29
CA ASN A 213 -22.73 -0.99 -1.64
C ASN A 213 -23.29 0.45 -1.67
N ASP A 214 -22.48 1.48 -1.36
CA ASP A 214 -22.83 2.88 -1.54
C ASP A 214 -23.18 3.19 -3.02
N GLU A 215 -24.17 4.05 -3.26
CA GLU A 215 -24.65 4.41 -4.60
C GLU A 215 -23.53 4.88 -5.54
N LYS A 216 -22.51 5.55 -5.01
CA LYS A 216 -21.36 6.02 -5.81
C LYS A 216 -20.53 4.89 -6.41
N PHE A 217 -20.68 3.67 -5.90
CA PHE A 217 -20.00 2.45 -6.37
C PHE A 217 -20.95 1.44 -7.01
N ALA A 218 -22.19 1.82 -7.35
CA ALA A 218 -23.22 0.91 -7.88
C ALA A 218 -22.82 0.11 -9.14
N THR A 219 -21.78 0.52 -9.88
CA THR A 219 -21.27 -0.24 -11.04
C THR A 219 -20.15 -1.22 -10.70
N VAL A 220 -19.64 -1.20 -9.47
CA VAL A 220 -18.55 -2.05 -9.00
C VAL A 220 -19.10 -3.42 -8.62
N GLU A 221 -18.62 -4.45 -9.30
CA GLU A 221 -18.88 -5.84 -8.88
C GLU A 221 -18.09 -6.15 -7.60
N ILE A 222 -18.77 -6.71 -6.60
CA ILE A 222 -18.15 -7.13 -5.33
C ILE A 222 -17.98 -8.65 -5.37
N GLU A 223 -16.77 -9.12 -5.06
CA GLU A 223 -16.44 -10.54 -4.90
C GLU A 223 -15.69 -10.74 -3.57
N GLU A 224 -15.84 -11.91 -2.95
CA GLU A 224 -15.06 -12.29 -1.77
C GLU A 224 -14.12 -13.45 -2.10
N GLN A 225 -12.91 -13.43 -1.52
CA GLN A 225 -11.96 -14.53 -1.67
C GLN A 225 -11.22 -14.82 -0.37
N ILE A 226 -11.13 -16.10 -0.03
CA ILE A 226 -10.30 -16.54 1.10
C ILE A 226 -8.82 -16.41 0.72
N VAL A 227 -7.97 -15.85 1.59
CA VAL A 227 -6.57 -15.51 1.29
C VAL A 227 -5.73 -16.68 0.75
N ASP A 228 -5.93 -17.92 1.23
CA ASP A 228 -5.23 -19.11 0.74
C ASP A 228 -5.55 -19.41 -0.74
N SER A 229 -6.83 -19.44 -1.07
CA SER A 229 -7.34 -19.61 -2.42
C SER A 229 -7.05 -18.41 -3.30
N MET A 230 -6.92 -17.21 -2.73
CA MET A 230 -6.50 -16.00 -3.44
C MET A 230 -5.07 -16.14 -3.96
N VAL A 231 -4.13 -16.59 -3.13
CA VAL A 231 -2.75 -16.87 -3.56
C VAL A 231 -2.74 -17.88 -4.70
N TYR A 232 -3.45 -19.01 -4.56
CA TYR A 232 -3.54 -20.02 -5.61
C TYR A 232 -4.11 -19.47 -6.94
N LYS A 233 -5.21 -18.70 -6.86
CA LYS A 233 -5.85 -18.11 -8.04
C LYS A 233 -4.99 -17.00 -8.67
N LEU A 234 -4.21 -16.25 -7.90
CA LEU A 234 -3.27 -15.26 -8.43
C LEU A 234 -2.22 -15.89 -9.35
N PHE A 235 -1.66 -17.04 -9.00
CA PHE A 235 -0.70 -17.73 -9.88
C PHE A 235 -1.36 -18.35 -11.11
N ARG A 236 -2.57 -18.91 -10.96
CA ARG A 236 -3.23 -19.64 -12.07
C ARG A 236 -3.99 -18.73 -13.03
N GLN A 237 -4.65 -17.70 -12.53
CA GLN A 237 -5.59 -16.86 -13.29
C GLN A 237 -5.56 -15.38 -12.84
N PRO A 238 -4.38 -14.73 -12.84
CA PRO A 238 -4.24 -13.34 -12.39
C PRO A 238 -5.10 -12.34 -13.19
N GLN A 239 -5.38 -12.63 -14.47
CA GLN A 239 -6.18 -11.78 -15.35
C GLN A 239 -7.64 -11.57 -14.89
N ASN A 240 -8.12 -12.42 -13.96
CA ASN A 240 -9.48 -12.33 -13.45
C ASN A 240 -9.65 -11.17 -12.46
N TYR A 241 -8.57 -10.70 -11.86
CA TYR A 241 -8.63 -9.65 -10.84
C TYR A 241 -8.55 -8.24 -11.42
N ASP A 242 -9.12 -7.29 -10.70
CA ASP A 242 -9.10 -5.86 -11.06
C ASP A 242 -8.58 -5.03 -9.89
N VAL A 243 -9.36 -4.93 -8.82
CA VAL A 243 -8.92 -4.36 -7.53
C VAL A 243 -9.07 -5.41 -6.45
N ILE A 244 -8.03 -5.61 -5.65
CA ILE A 244 -8.03 -6.53 -4.51
C ILE A 244 -7.87 -5.68 -3.26
N VAL A 245 -8.79 -5.79 -2.32
CA VAL A 245 -8.71 -5.10 -1.03
C VAL A 245 -8.47 -6.11 0.08
N ALA A 246 -7.51 -5.83 0.96
CA ALA A 246 -7.08 -6.78 1.98
C ALA A 246 -6.63 -6.09 3.29
N PRO A 247 -6.82 -6.75 4.45
CA PRO A 247 -6.18 -6.38 5.71
C PRO A 247 -4.65 -6.42 5.58
N ASN A 248 -3.96 -5.79 6.54
CA ASN A 248 -2.55 -5.48 6.43
C ASN A 248 -1.64 -6.69 6.12
N LEU A 249 -1.74 -7.78 6.88
CA LEU A 249 -0.90 -8.95 6.66
C LEU A 249 -1.16 -9.61 5.31
N TYR A 250 -2.42 -9.78 4.94
CA TYR A 250 -2.79 -10.45 3.70
C TYR A 250 -2.41 -9.61 2.50
N GLY A 251 -2.66 -8.30 2.55
CA GLY A 251 -2.26 -7.36 1.52
C GLY A 251 -0.76 -7.33 1.31
N ASP A 252 0.05 -7.47 2.36
CA ASP A 252 1.51 -7.55 2.24
C ASP A 252 1.92 -8.76 1.39
N ILE A 253 1.52 -9.95 1.84
CA ILE A 253 1.85 -11.24 1.21
C ILE A 253 1.36 -11.28 -0.24
N LEU A 254 0.10 -10.90 -0.48
CA LEU A 254 -0.48 -10.91 -1.82
C LEU A 254 0.24 -9.94 -2.75
N SER A 255 0.66 -8.78 -2.25
CA SER A 255 1.29 -7.79 -3.09
C SER A 255 2.72 -8.14 -3.48
N ASP A 256 3.49 -8.76 -2.58
CA ASP A 256 4.80 -9.32 -2.93
C ASP A 256 4.66 -10.51 -3.90
N GLY A 257 3.70 -11.40 -3.64
CA GLY A 257 3.41 -12.53 -4.53
C GLY A 257 2.96 -12.10 -5.92
N ALA A 258 2.14 -11.05 -6.03
CA ALA A 258 1.68 -10.52 -7.30
C ALA A 258 2.81 -9.79 -8.07
N ALA A 259 3.72 -9.10 -7.37
CA ALA A 259 4.88 -8.46 -8.01
C ALA A 259 5.77 -9.48 -8.74
N ALA A 260 5.94 -10.68 -8.19
CA ALA A 260 6.68 -11.78 -8.81
C ALA A 260 6.01 -12.35 -10.08
N LEU A 261 4.77 -11.97 -10.39
CA LEU A 261 4.11 -12.35 -11.64
C LEU A 261 4.44 -11.42 -12.80
N CYS A 262 5.10 -10.29 -12.55
CA CYS A 262 5.49 -9.30 -13.56
C CYS A 262 7.01 -9.24 -13.77
N SER A 263 7.76 -10.13 -13.12
CA SER A 263 9.22 -10.26 -13.22
C SER A 263 9.64 -11.27 -14.27
#